data_AF-A0A258FMS1-F1
#
_entry.id   AF-A0A258FMS1-F1
#
_cell.length_a   1.000
_cell.length_b   1.000
_cell.length_c   1.000
_cell.angle_alpha   90.00
_cell.angle_beta   90.00
_cell.angle_gamma   90.00
#
_symmetry.space_group_name_H-M   'P 1'
#
loop_
_entity.id
_entity.type
_entity.pdbx_description
1 polymer ?
#
loop_
_entity_poly.entity_id
_entity_poly.type
_entity_poly.pdbx_seq_one_letter_code
_entity_poly.pdbx_strand_id
1 'polypeptide(L)'
;MVMEATISLQAGTTGLPPAPEAVPTTIKDKWQGAVTQGSGFVAVPVALLRLQTRYRLSPTEMLVLINLLAHWWDPARAVFPRSTTIAKRMGIDTRTVQRATSKMEKAGLITRGIDADGRRVFSFEGLVAKLVRDVPVAYSAQAQETHGS
;
A
#
# COMPACT_ATOMS: atom_id res chain seq x y z
N MET A 1 58.52 19.10 -37.19
CA MET A 1 57.33 19.66 -36.53
C MET A 1 56.35 18.50 -36.32
N VAL A 2 56.74 17.48 -35.54
CA VAL A 2 56.47 17.33 -34.09
C VAL A 2 55.10 17.85 -33.67
N MET A 3 54.21 16.92 -33.35
CA MET A 3 53.64 16.88 -32.00
C MET A 3 53.11 15.47 -31.72
N GLU A 4 53.86 14.75 -30.88
CA GLU A 4 53.38 13.59 -30.15
C GLU A 4 52.31 14.03 -29.14
N ALA A 5 51.31 13.19 -28.92
CA ALA A 5 50.48 13.25 -27.72
C ALA A 5 50.08 11.83 -27.30
N THR A 6 51.03 11.20 -26.60
CA THR A 6 50.85 10.49 -25.34
C THR A 6 49.62 9.59 -25.19
N ILE A 7 49.90 8.29 -25.29
CA ILE A 7 49.12 7.20 -24.68
C ILE A 7 49.12 7.40 -23.16
N SER A 8 47.96 7.63 -22.55
CA SER A 8 47.77 7.51 -21.10
C SER A 8 47.03 6.21 -20.79
N LEU A 9 47.78 5.27 -20.21
CA LEU A 9 47.29 4.08 -19.54
C LEU A 9 46.69 4.50 -18.18
N GLN A 10 45.41 4.26 -17.93
CA GLN A 10 44.87 4.26 -16.56
C GLN A 10 44.11 2.97 -16.26
N ALA A 11 44.72 2.24 -15.32
CA ALA A 11 44.16 1.41 -14.27
C ALA A 11 42.90 0.58 -14.61
N GLY A 12 43.11 -0.75 -14.68
CA GLY A 12 42.06 -1.72 -14.53
C GLY A 12 41.30 -1.49 -13.23
N THR A 13 40.03 -1.12 -13.36
CA THR A 13 39.03 -1.45 -12.35
C THR A 13 38.53 -2.84 -12.70
N THR A 14 38.94 -3.81 -11.89
CA THR A 14 38.39 -5.17 -11.91
C THR A 14 36.89 -5.05 -11.71
N GLY A 15 36.13 -5.11 -12.81
CA GLY A 15 34.68 -5.17 -12.77
C GLY A 15 34.30 -6.45 -12.03
N LEU A 16 33.89 -6.32 -10.78
CA LEU A 16 33.05 -7.31 -10.15
C LEU A 16 31.86 -7.51 -11.10
N PRO A 17 31.53 -8.74 -11.54
CA PRO A 17 30.37 -8.95 -12.39
C PRO A 17 29.17 -8.28 -11.71
N PRO A 18 28.35 -7.49 -12.43
CA PRO A 18 27.14 -6.95 -11.84
C PRO A 18 26.39 -8.12 -11.22
N ALA A 19 26.09 -8.00 -9.93
CA ALA A 19 25.24 -8.97 -9.24
C ALA A 19 24.04 -9.24 -10.16
N PRO A 20 23.64 -10.50 -10.38
CA PRO A 20 22.63 -10.84 -11.38
C PRO A 20 21.45 -9.91 -11.15
N GLU A 21 21.19 -9.08 -12.16
CA GLU A 21 20.15 -8.06 -12.12
C GLU A 21 18.86 -8.80 -11.76
N ALA A 22 18.40 -8.61 -10.53
CA ALA A 22 17.34 -9.44 -9.97
C ALA A 22 16.13 -9.28 -10.89
N VAL A 23 15.80 -10.33 -11.63
CA VAL A 23 14.66 -10.34 -12.55
C VAL A 23 13.47 -9.85 -11.72
N PRO A 24 12.81 -8.74 -12.09
CA PRO A 24 11.76 -8.17 -11.27
C PRO A 24 10.62 -9.20 -11.18
N THR A 25 10.53 -9.91 -10.05
CA THR A 25 9.49 -10.91 -9.80
C THR A 25 8.14 -10.22 -9.92
N THR A 26 7.31 -10.65 -10.87
CA THR A 26 5.98 -10.07 -11.01
C THR A 26 5.10 -10.52 -9.83
N ILE A 27 4.08 -9.74 -9.48
CA ILE A 27 3.09 -10.14 -8.46
C ILE A 27 2.46 -11.50 -8.80
N LYS A 28 2.27 -11.78 -10.10
CA LYS A 28 1.74 -13.06 -10.56
C LYS A 28 2.69 -14.23 -10.25
N ASP A 29 3.99 -14.04 -10.48
CA ASP A 29 5.01 -15.07 -10.23
C ASP A 29 5.16 -15.33 -8.72
N LYS A 30 5.14 -14.26 -7.91
CA LYS A 30 5.18 -14.36 -6.44
C LYS A 30 4.10 -15.29 -5.89
N TRP A 31 2.91 -15.24 -6.47
CA TRP A 31 1.74 -15.98 -5.98
C TRP A 31 1.42 -17.24 -6.79
N GLN A 32 2.37 -17.71 -7.63
CA GLN A 32 2.25 -18.98 -8.39
C GLN A 32 0.91 -19.13 -9.12
N GLY A 33 0.39 -18.04 -9.68
CA GLY A 33 -0.90 -18.04 -10.40
C GLY A 33 -2.17 -17.90 -9.55
N ALA A 34 -2.07 -17.75 -8.23
CA ALA A 34 -3.24 -17.46 -7.38
C ALA A 34 -3.86 -16.06 -7.64
N VAL A 35 -3.06 -15.14 -8.21
CA VAL A 35 -3.53 -13.83 -8.70
C VAL A 35 -3.87 -13.97 -10.18
N THR A 36 -5.17 -13.96 -10.47
CA THR A 36 -5.76 -14.04 -11.82
C THR A 36 -6.61 -12.81 -12.09
N GLN A 37 -7.07 -12.66 -13.34
CA GLN A 37 -8.04 -11.61 -13.71
C GLN A 37 -9.32 -11.66 -12.84
N GLY A 38 -9.72 -12.84 -12.35
CA GLY A 38 -10.93 -13.03 -11.53
C GLY A 38 -10.71 -12.93 -10.02
N SER A 39 -9.55 -13.36 -9.49
CA SER A 39 -9.26 -13.27 -8.06
C SER A 39 -8.77 -11.89 -7.63
N GLY A 40 -8.09 -11.17 -8.53
CA GLY A 40 -7.55 -9.84 -8.29
C GLY A 40 -6.50 -9.80 -7.17
N PHE A 41 -6.07 -8.59 -6.83
CA PHE A 41 -5.29 -8.31 -5.64
C PHE A 41 -5.63 -6.90 -5.14
N VAL A 42 -5.37 -6.64 -3.86
CA VAL A 42 -5.56 -5.31 -3.28
C VAL A 42 -4.20 -4.64 -3.16
N ALA A 43 -4.02 -3.51 -3.83
CA ALA A 43 -2.82 -2.70 -3.67
C ALA A 43 -2.88 -1.94 -2.34
N VAL A 44 -2.10 -2.38 -1.36
CA VAL A 44 -1.97 -1.70 -0.07
C VAL A 44 -0.56 -1.10 0.00
N PRO A 45 -0.42 0.23 0.09
CA PRO A 45 0.89 0.86 0.25
C PRO A 45 1.60 0.35 1.51
N VAL A 46 2.86 -0.05 1.40
CA VAL A 46 3.65 -0.52 2.56
C VAL A 46 3.75 0.57 3.63
N ALA A 47 3.78 1.85 3.23
CA ALA A 47 3.72 2.98 4.15
C ALA A 47 2.49 2.93 5.07
N LEU A 48 1.32 2.49 4.58
CA LEU A 48 0.12 2.35 5.41
C LEU A 48 0.30 1.30 6.50
N LEU A 49 0.92 0.16 6.17
CA LEU A 49 1.24 -0.90 7.14
C LEU A 49 2.20 -0.38 8.22
N ARG A 50 3.26 0.33 7.82
CA ARG A 50 4.24 0.91 8.75
C ARG A 50 3.65 1.99 9.65
N LEU A 51 2.73 2.80 9.12
CA LEU A 51 2.12 3.91 9.84
C LEU A 51 0.87 3.51 10.63
N GLN A 52 0.54 2.22 10.73
CA GLN A 52 -0.69 1.76 11.41
C GLN A 52 -0.80 2.27 12.85
N THR A 53 0.30 2.25 13.62
CA THR A 53 0.33 2.72 15.01
C THR A 53 0.18 4.24 15.07
N ARG A 54 0.81 4.96 14.12
CA ARG A 54 0.69 6.42 14.00
C ARG A 54 -0.75 6.84 13.71
N TYR A 55 -1.47 6.06 12.91
CA TYR A 55 -2.89 6.25 12.64
C TYR A 55 -3.82 5.63 13.68
N ARG A 56 -3.26 5.05 14.75
CA ARG A 56 -4.00 4.39 15.84
C ARG A 56 -4.98 3.32 15.32
N LEU A 57 -4.59 2.63 14.24
CA LEU A 57 -5.33 1.52 13.69
C LEU A 57 -4.98 0.25 14.45
N SER A 58 -5.99 -0.37 15.06
CA SER A 58 -5.89 -1.75 15.54
C SER A 58 -5.77 -2.73 14.35
N PRO A 59 -5.30 -3.97 14.58
CA PRO A 59 -5.26 -5.00 13.54
C PRO A 59 -6.62 -5.23 12.87
N THR A 60 -7.70 -5.21 13.67
CA THR A 60 -9.07 -5.33 13.16
C THR A 60 -9.46 -4.15 12.27
N GLU A 61 -9.15 -2.92 12.66
CA GLU A 61 -9.44 -1.73 11.86
C GLU A 61 -8.63 -1.71 10.56
N MET A 62 -7.35 -2.11 10.60
CA MET A 62 -6.50 -2.26 9.43
C MET A 62 -7.08 -3.30 8.46
N LEU A 63 -7.50 -4.48 8.96
CA LEU A 63 -8.06 -5.51 8.08
C LEU A 63 -9.44 -5.11 7.52
N VAL A 64 -10.26 -4.39 8.28
CA VAL A 64 -11.47 -3.76 7.74
C VAL A 64 -11.11 -2.78 6.63
N LEU A 65 -10.10 -1.92 6.83
CA LEU A 65 -9.66 -0.96 5.82
C LEU A 65 -9.21 -1.64 4.53
N ILE A 66 -8.39 -2.69 4.61
CA ILE A 66 -7.96 -3.47 3.44
C ILE A 66 -9.15 -4.07 2.70
N ASN A 67 -10.15 -4.57 3.43
CA ASN A 67 -11.38 -5.08 2.82
C ASN A 67 -12.18 -3.97 2.12
N LEU A 68 -12.22 -2.76 2.67
CA LEU A 68 -12.85 -1.61 2.00
C LEU A 68 -12.07 -1.23 0.73
N LEU A 69 -10.74 -1.18 0.80
CA LEU A 69 -9.85 -0.88 -0.34
C LEU A 69 -9.97 -1.93 -1.46
N ALA A 70 -10.29 -3.18 -1.13
CA ALA A 70 -10.54 -4.22 -2.13
C ALA A 70 -11.70 -3.88 -3.08
N HIS A 71 -12.62 -3.01 -2.66
CA HIS A 71 -13.73 -2.55 -3.48
C HIS A 71 -13.42 -1.21 -4.19
N TRP A 72 -12.25 -0.61 -3.93
CA TRP A 72 -11.79 0.64 -4.51
C TRP A 72 -10.72 0.38 -5.59
N TRP A 73 -11.16 -0.14 -6.73
CA TRP A 73 -10.28 -0.45 -7.86
C TRP A 73 -10.18 0.68 -8.89
N ASP A 74 -11.13 1.62 -8.86
CA ASP A 74 -11.14 2.83 -9.66
C ASP A 74 -11.27 4.04 -8.71
N PRO A 75 -10.28 4.95 -8.66
CA PRO A 75 -10.34 6.16 -7.84
C PRO A 75 -11.60 7.00 -8.08
N ALA A 76 -12.15 6.99 -9.29
CA ALA A 76 -13.35 7.72 -9.66
C ALA A 76 -14.65 6.97 -9.31
N ARG A 77 -14.57 5.70 -8.89
CA ARG A 77 -15.74 4.86 -8.63
C ARG A 77 -16.04 4.78 -7.15
N ALA A 78 -17.30 5.02 -6.83
CA ALA A 78 -17.81 4.94 -5.48
C ALA A 78 -17.71 3.51 -4.90
N VAL A 79 -17.44 3.44 -3.60
CA VAL A 79 -17.14 2.20 -2.87
C VAL A 79 -18.30 1.84 -1.96
N PHE A 80 -18.95 0.71 -2.24
CA PHE A 80 -20.23 0.30 -1.61
C PHE A 80 -20.18 -1.02 -0.79
N PRO A 81 -19.13 -1.31 -0.01
CA PRO A 81 -19.10 -2.55 0.76
C PRO A 81 -20.13 -2.50 1.89
N ARG A 82 -21.00 -3.51 1.91
CA ARG A 82 -21.89 -3.74 3.05
C ARG A 82 -21.06 -4.23 4.23
N SER A 83 -21.25 -3.65 5.42
CA SER A 83 -20.53 -4.09 6.63
C SER A 83 -20.74 -5.58 6.93
N THR A 84 -21.92 -6.13 6.58
CA THR A 84 -22.23 -7.56 6.71
C THR A 84 -21.35 -8.45 5.83
N THR A 85 -21.03 -8.02 4.61
CA THR A 85 -20.15 -8.75 3.69
C THR A 85 -18.72 -8.83 4.24
N ILE A 86 -18.21 -7.71 4.75
CA ILE A 86 -16.88 -7.66 5.39
C ILE A 86 -16.87 -8.51 6.66
N ALA A 87 -17.88 -8.39 7.51
CA ALA A 87 -18.01 -9.14 8.75
C ALA A 87 -18.00 -10.66 8.49
N LYS A 88 -18.78 -11.12 7.50
CA LYS A 88 -18.81 -12.53 7.08
C LYS A 88 -17.44 -13.01 6.60
N ARG A 89 -16.72 -12.22 5.79
CA ARG A 89 -15.39 -12.59 5.28
C ARG A 89 -14.34 -12.64 6.40
N MET A 90 -14.45 -11.76 7.38
CA MET A 90 -13.54 -11.67 8.51
C MET A 90 -13.88 -12.63 9.66
N GLY A 91 -15.06 -13.25 9.66
CA GLY A 91 -15.52 -14.10 10.77
C GLY A 91 -15.77 -13.33 12.08
N ILE A 92 -16.18 -12.06 11.99
CA ILE A 92 -16.44 -11.20 13.14
C ILE A 92 -17.87 -10.63 13.12
N ASP A 93 -18.29 -10.06 14.24
CA ASP A 93 -19.59 -9.40 14.33
C ASP A 93 -19.69 -8.12 13.46
N THR A 94 -20.87 -7.89 12.89
CA THR A 94 -21.13 -6.72 12.03
C THR A 94 -20.95 -5.41 12.79
N ARG A 95 -21.29 -5.37 14.09
CA ARG A 95 -21.06 -4.20 14.96
C ARG A 95 -19.58 -3.87 15.05
N THR A 96 -18.69 -4.87 15.04
CA THR A 96 -17.24 -4.64 15.07
C THR A 96 -16.77 -3.91 13.82
N VAL A 97 -17.25 -4.30 12.64
CA VAL A 97 -16.96 -3.60 11.37
C VAL A 97 -17.52 -2.17 11.39
N GLN A 98 -18.73 -1.98 11.90
CA GLN A 98 -19.35 -0.65 12.03
C GLN A 98 -18.60 0.26 13.01
N ARG A 99 -18.09 -0.29 14.12
CA ARG A 99 -17.27 0.45 15.09
C ARG A 99 -15.92 0.83 14.49
N ALA A 100 -15.26 -0.10 13.79
CA ALA A 100 -14.01 0.15 13.08
C ALA A 100 -14.17 1.28 12.05
N THR A 101 -15.18 1.20 11.19
CA THR A 101 -15.48 2.27 10.21
C THR A 101 -15.76 3.61 10.86
N SER A 102 -16.54 3.64 11.94
CA SER A 102 -16.83 4.88 12.66
C SER A 102 -15.58 5.49 13.33
N LYS A 103 -14.65 4.68 13.82
CA LYS A 103 -13.38 5.17 14.35
C LYS A 103 -12.45 5.69 13.26
N MET A 104 -12.35 5.00 12.12
CA MET A 104 -11.57 5.47 10.98
C MET A 104 -12.12 6.80 10.42
N GLU A 105 -13.44 6.96 10.43
CA GLU A 105 -14.08 8.24 10.05
C GLU A 105 -13.74 9.35 11.04
N LYS A 106 -13.85 9.10 12.34
CA LYS A 106 -13.41 10.06 13.38
C LYS A 106 -11.93 10.38 13.28
N ALA A 107 -11.11 9.41 12.87
CA ALA A 107 -9.69 9.60 12.62
C ALA A 107 -9.42 10.34 11.29
N GLY A 108 -10.43 10.69 10.49
CA GLY A 108 -10.27 11.36 9.20
C GLY A 108 -9.52 10.53 8.15
N LEU A 109 -9.56 9.20 8.26
CA LEU A 109 -8.98 8.28 7.28
C LEU A 109 -9.98 7.97 6.17
N ILE A 110 -11.27 7.87 6.52
CA ILE A 110 -12.36 7.63 5.58
C ILE A 110 -13.48 8.63 5.81
N THR A 111 -14.31 8.86 4.80
CA THR A 111 -15.57 9.61 4.96
C THR A 111 -16.72 8.77 4.40
N ARG A 112 -17.92 8.95 4.97
CA ARG A 112 -19.15 8.33 4.47
C ARG A 112 -20.02 9.40 3.81
N GLY A 113 -20.53 9.07 2.63
CA GLY A 113 -21.50 9.89 1.90
C GLY A 113 -22.71 9.07 1.48
N ILE A 114 -23.60 9.73 0.76
CA ILE A 114 -24.73 9.12 0.06
C ILE A 114 -24.62 9.51 -1.41
N ASP A 115 -24.73 8.54 -2.32
CA ASP A 115 -24.75 8.82 -3.76
C ASP A 115 -26.14 9.28 -4.24
N ALA A 116 -26.26 9.56 -5.54
CA ALA A 116 -27.53 9.96 -6.15
C ALA A 116 -28.65 8.91 -6.00
N ASP A 117 -28.29 7.63 -5.84
CA ASP A 117 -29.21 6.50 -5.67
C ASP A 117 -29.57 6.23 -4.19
N GLY A 118 -29.12 7.07 -3.25
CA GLY A 118 -29.37 6.89 -1.82
C GLY A 118 -28.48 5.83 -1.14
N ARG A 119 -27.44 5.34 -1.82
CA ARG A 119 -26.54 4.30 -1.32
C ARG A 119 -25.38 4.91 -0.56
N ARG A 120 -24.97 4.24 0.51
CA ARG A 120 -23.81 4.65 1.31
C ARG A 120 -22.52 4.44 0.52
N VAL A 121 -21.76 5.50 0.36
CA VAL A 121 -20.43 5.50 -0.26
C VAL A 121 -19.35 5.79 0.76
N PHE A 122 -18.17 5.20 0.52
CA PHE A 122 -16.95 5.56 1.24
C PHE A 122 -16.00 6.33 0.31
N SER A 123 -15.33 7.34 0.85
CA SER A 123 -14.18 8.00 0.23
C SER A 123 -12.93 7.82 1.08
N PHE A 124 -11.78 7.67 0.42
CA PHE A 124 -10.45 7.48 1.02
C PHE A 124 -9.54 8.69 0.82
N GLU A 125 -10.07 9.84 0.38
CA GLU A 125 -9.26 11.05 0.18
C GLU A 125 -8.52 11.47 1.45
N GLY A 126 -9.16 11.34 2.63
CA GLY A 126 -8.53 11.61 3.92
C GLY A 126 -7.34 10.70 4.20
N LEU A 127 -7.44 9.41 3.88
CA LEU A 127 -6.34 8.45 3.98
C LEU A 127 -5.20 8.83 3.04
N VAL A 128 -5.50 9.13 1.77
CA VAL A 128 -4.50 9.51 0.76
C VAL A 128 -3.77 10.78 1.18
N ALA A 129 -4.48 11.82 1.59
CA ALA A 129 -3.89 13.08 2.04
C ALA A 129 -2.97 12.87 3.25
N LYS A 130 -3.38 12.02 4.21
CA LYS A 130 -2.55 11.68 5.38
C LYS A 130 -1.32 10.88 5.00
N LEU A 131 -1.46 9.91 4.10
CA LEU A 131 -0.34 9.11 3.62
C LEU A 131 0.67 9.98 2.89
N VAL A 132 0.26 10.81 1.93
CA VAL A 132 1.15 11.73 1.19
C VAL A 132 1.96 12.61 2.16
N ARG A 133 1.32 13.15 3.20
CA ARG A 133 2.00 13.94 4.23
C ARG A 133 3.04 13.12 5.02
N ASP A 134 2.72 11.87 5.37
CA ASP A 134 3.51 11.06 6.30
C ASP A 134 4.46 10.05 5.61
N VAL A 135 4.44 9.91 4.28
CA VAL A 135 5.34 9.03 3.50
C VAL A 135 6.82 9.23 3.86
N PRO A 136 7.35 10.47 4.05
CA PRO A 136 8.74 10.65 4.50
C PRO A 136 9.07 9.94 5.81
N VAL A 137 8.10 9.86 6.73
CA VAL A 137 8.25 9.14 8.02
C VAL A 137 8.24 7.63 7.82
N ALA A 138 7.53 7.13 6.80
CA ALA A 138 7.54 5.70 6.50
C ALA A 138 8.90 5.22 5.95
N TYR A 139 9.66 6.10 5.28
CA TYR A 139 11.02 5.77 4.81
C TYR A 139 12.03 5.69 5.95
N SER A 140 11.92 6.55 6.98
CA SER A 140 12.80 6.44 8.15
C SER A 140 12.53 5.18 8.97
N ALA A 141 11.26 4.75 9.07
CA ALA A 141 10.91 3.47 9.67
C ALA A 141 11.53 2.28 8.90
N GLN A 142 11.53 2.32 7.56
CA GLN A 142 12.21 1.31 6.75
C GLN A 142 13.72 1.25 7.02
N ALA A 143 14.39 2.39 7.12
CA ALA A 143 15.83 2.42 7.37
C ALA A 143 16.19 1.71 8.70
N GLN A 144 15.36 1.88 9.74
CA GLN A 144 15.51 1.21 11.04
C GLN A 144 15.23 -0.30 10.97
N GLU A 145 14.28 -0.75 10.15
CA GLU A 145 13.97 -2.17 9.93
C GLU A 145 15.10 -2.91 9.20
N THR A 146 15.81 -2.23 8.29
CA THR A 146 16.79 -2.86 7.39
C THR A 146 18.21 -2.88 7.96
N HIS A 147 18.52 -1.95 8.87
CA HIS A 147 19.84 -1.82 9.49
C HIS A 147 19.73 -2.06 10.99
N GLY A 148 19.28 -3.27 11.35
CA GLY A 148 18.98 -3.68 12.73
C GLY A 148 19.99 -3.19 13.75
N SER A 149 19.45 -2.78 14.92
CA SER A 149 20.21 -2.40 16.12
C SER A 149 21.09 -3.53 16.64
#